data_AF-A0A453GL35-F1
#
_entry.id   AF-A0A453GL35-F1
#
_cell.length_a   1.000
_cell.length_b   1.000
_cell.length_c   1.000
_cell.angle_alpha   90.00
_cell.angle_beta   90.00
_cell.angle_gamma   90.00
#
_symmetry.space_group_name_H-M   'P 1'
#
loop_
_entity.id
_entity.type
_entity.pdbx_description
1 polymer ?
#
loop_
_entity_poly.entity_id
_entity_poly.type
_entity_poly.pdbx_seq_one_letter_code
_entity_poly.pdbx_strand_id
1 'polypeptide(L)'
;RRVPGVGLLYSELVQGIPPVFPCLVDKIPSVHAVFVFMSIKNLPIPRVALPERFIFRRVGPAEHRMFRCVARYGYTDQIEGTKEFSAFLIEGLKLFVHDEAAFSCQHTDDGGDNNNNDNDDARRVAQAAVAEEEKRFIDAEVERGVVYLMGEAEVAAAPGSSVLKRIVVNYVYTFLRKNLSESHKALSIPKDQLLKVGITYEI
;
A
#
# COMPACT_ATOMS: atom_id res chain seq x y z
N ARG A 1 -9.69 0.33 -16.60
CA ARG A 1 -8.73 -0.50 -17.39
C ARG A 1 -7.49 -0.75 -16.54
N ARG A 2 -6.79 -1.89 -16.66
CA ARG A 2 -5.49 -2.06 -15.98
C ARG A 2 -4.35 -1.70 -16.89
N VAL A 3 -3.38 -0.94 -16.38
CA VAL A 3 -2.15 -0.62 -17.09
C VAL A 3 -1.02 -1.50 -16.56
N PRO A 4 -0.07 -1.92 -17.41
CA PRO A 4 1.06 -2.69 -16.93
C PRO A 4 1.93 -1.87 -15.97
N GLY A 5 2.58 -2.55 -15.02
CA GLY A 5 3.42 -1.95 -13.98
C GLY A 5 2.89 -2.17 -12.56
N VAL A 6 3.64 -1.64 -11.59
CA VAL A 6 3.26 -1.64 -10.17
C VAL A 6 2.93 -0.21 -9.72
N GLY A 7 1.74 -0.03 -9.14
CA GLY A 7 1.32 1.24 -8.55
C GLY A 7 1.42 1.19 -7.03
N LEU A 8 2.17 2.11 -6.42
CA LEU A 8 2.28 2.24 -4.98
C LEU A 8 1.55 3.51 -4.53
N LEU A 9 0.43 3.40 -3.83
CA LEU A 9 -0.29 4.57 -3.30
C LEU A 9 0.05 4.79 -1.83
N TYR A 10 0.79 5.85 -1.55
CA TYR A 10 1.03 6.27 -0.19
C TYR A 10 -0.18 6.98 0.41
N SER A 11 -0.52 6.56 1.62
CA SER A 11 -1.61 7.13 2.39
C SER A 11 -1.28 7.14 3.88
N GLU A 12 -1.60 8.26 4.53
CA GLU A 12 -1.54 8.42 5.98
C GLU A 12 -2.66 7.64 6.70
N LEU A 13 -3.67 7.13 5.98
CA LEU A 13 -4.73 6.31 6.56
C LEU A 13 -4.25 4.90 6.90
N VAL A 14 -4.22 4.59 8.20
CA VAL A 14 -3.88 3.26 8.74
C VAL A 14 -4.98 2.22 8.47
N GLN A 15 -6.25 2.65 8.28
CA GLN A 15 -7.39 1.78 7.98
C GLN A 15 -8.29 2.37 6.88
N GLY A 16 -8.92 1.49 6.09
CA GLY A 16 -9.81 1.88 4.99
C GLY A 16 -9.08 2.16 3.67
N ILE A 17 -9.85 2.34 2.59
CA ILE A 17 -9.32 2.77 1.29
C ILE A 17 -9.14 4.30 1.35
N PRO A 18 -7.98 4.85 0.96
CA PRO A 18 -7.77 6.29 1.02
C PRO A 18 -8.85 7.03 0.21
N PRO A 19 -9.48 8.10 0.72
CA PRO A 19 -10.49 8.86 -0.05
C PRO A 19 -9.97 9.42 -1.37
N VAL A 20 -8.65 9.54 -1.50
CA VAL A 20 -7.99 9.88 -2.76
C VAL A 20 -8.11 8.80 -3.84
N PHE A 21 -8.25 7.54 -3.45
CA PHE A 21 -8.28 6.43 -4.40
C PHE A 21 -9.57 6.40 -5.23
N PRO A 22 -10.79 6.54 -4.69
CA PRO A 22 -11.99 6.68 -5.50
C PRO A 22 -11.90 7.84 -6.49
N CYS A 23 -11.48 9.03 -6.02
CA CYS A 23 -11.29 10.20 -6.88
C CYS A 23 -10.23 9.96 -7.97
N LEU A 24 -9.15 9.24 -7.65
CA LEU A 24 -8.12 8.83 -8.61
C LEU A 24 -8.69 7.90 -9.67
N VAL A 25 -9.45 6.87 -9.28
CA VAL A 25 -10.06 5.91 -10.21
C VAL A 25 -11.11 6.58 -11.09
N ASP A 26 -11.88 7.51 -10.54
CA ASP A 26 -12.89 8.28 -11.26
C ASP A 26 -12.25 9.22 -12.30
N LYS A 27 -11.13 9.87 -11.94
CA LYS A 27 -10.46 10.85 -12.83
C LYS A 27 -9.38 10.25 -13.73
N ILE A 28 -8.82 9.12 -13.34
CA ILE A 28 -7.80 8.37 -14.09
C ILE A 28 -8.31 6.93 -14.24
N PRO A 29 -8.89 6.58 -15.40
CA PRO A 29 -9.57 5.29 -15.62
C PRO A 29 -8.60 4.10 -15.76
N SER A 30 -7.40 4.21 -15.18
CA SER A 30 -6.36 3.20 -15.20
C SER A 30 -5.70 3.02 -13.84
N VAL A 31 -5.76 1.79 -13.32
CA VAL A 31 -4.98 1.34 -12.17
C VAL A 31 -3.92 0.34 -12.64
N HIS A 32 -2.79 0.28 -11.95
CA HIS A 32 -1.71 -0.63 -12.29
C HIS A 32 -2.12 -2.10 -12.12
N ALA A 33 -1.45 -2.99 -12.85
CA ALA A 33 -1.74 -4.41 -12.86
C ALA A 33 -1.54 -5.04 -11.46
N VAL A 34 -0.52 -4.58 -10.74
CA VAL A 34 -0.33 -4.81 -9.30
C VAL A 34 -0.44 -3.47 -8.59
N PHE A 35 -1.23 -3.42 -7.51
CA PHE A 35 -1.44 -2.17 -6.78
C PHE A 35 -1.25 -2.38 -5.29
N VAL A 36 -0.43 -1.53 -4.65
CA VAL A 36 -0.17 -1.62 -3.20
C VAL A 36 -0.51 -0.31 -2.53
N PHE A 37 -1.46 -0.35 -1.60
CA PHE A 37 -1.73 0.72 -0.65
C PHE A 37 -0.66 0.71 0.43
N MET A 38 0.18 1.74 0.46
CA MET A 38 1.28 1.88 1.41
C MET A 38 0.92 2.83 2.53
N SER A 39 1.13 2.40 3.78
CA SER A 39 1.01 3.25 4.96
C SER A 39 2.20 3.09 5.87
N ILE A 40 2.70 4.19 6.42
CA ILE A 40 3.84 4.17 7.33
C ILE A 40 3.37 4.42 8.74
N LYS A 41 3.85 3.61 9.66
CA LYS A 41 3.53 3.71 11.07
C LYS A 41 4.80 3.78 11.89
N ASN A 42 5.03 4.93 12.52
CA ASN A 42 6.09 5.09 13.51
C ASN A 42 5.62 4.50 14.84
N LEU A 43 6.42 3.59 15.39
CA LEU A 43 6.16 2.90 16.65
C LEU A 43 7.06 3.50 17.76
N PRO A 44 6.60 3.50 19.02
CA PRO A 44 7.38 3.96 20.16
C PRO A 44 8.40 2.92 20.62
N ILE A 45 9.13 2.29 19.68
CA ILE A 45 10.18 1.30 19.95
C ILE A 45 11.45 1.70 19.20
N PRO A 46 12.64 1.28 19.65
CA PRO A 46 13.89 1.69 19.00
C PRO A 46 13.94 1.26 17.54
N ARG A 47 13.70 -0.03 17.28
CA ARG A 47 13.89 -0.65 15.97
C ARG A 47 12.88 -1.75 15.75
N VAL A 48 12.30 -1.82 14.56
CA VAL A 48 11.44 -2.92 14.13
C VAL A 48 12.28 -3.97 13.41
N ALA A 49 12.05 -5.25 13.71
CA ALA A 49 12.73 -6.34 13.01
C ALA A 49 12.31 -6.40 11.53
N LEU A 50 13.23 -6.75 10.63
CA LEU A 50 12.97 -6.80 9.19
C LEU A 50 11.75 -7.64 8.78
N PRO A 51 11.53 -8.85 9.32
CA PRO A 51 10.34 -9.66 8.99
C PRO A 51 9.02 -9.02 9.44
N GLU A 52 9.09 -8.18 10.47
CA GLU A 52 7.93 -7.50 11.04
C GLU A 52 7.69 -6.13 10.41
N ARG A 53 8.65 -5.61 9.64
CA ARG A 53 8.60 -4.25 9.12
C ARG A 53 7.45 -4.04 8.15
N PHE A 54 7.23 -4.99 7.25
CA PHE A 54 6.21 -4.91 6.22
C PHE A 54 5.07 -5.88 6.52
N ILE A 55 3.94 -5.36 6.97
CA ILE A 55 2.74 -6.18 7.14
C ILE A 55 1.88 -6.08 5.89
N PHE A 56 1.71 -7.20 5.20
CA PHE A 56 0.85 -7.28 4.02
C PHE A 56 -0.53 -7.83 4.33
N ARG A 57 -1.51 -7.35 3.56
CA ARG A 57 -2.87 -7.91 3.48
C ARG A 57 -3.39 -7.77 2.06
N ARG A 58 -4.17 -8.73 1.60
CA ARG A 58 -4.91 -8.61 0.35
C ARG A 58 -6.12 -7.68 0.50
N VAL A 59 -6.41 -6.92 -0.53
CA VAL A 59 -7.52 -5.96 -0.58
C VAL A 59 -8.50 -6.39 -1.66
N GLY A 60 -9.68 -6.84 -1.24
CA GLY A 60 -10.70 -7.35 -2.15
C GLY A 60 -10.34 -8.71 -2.76
N PRO A 61 -11.04 -9.10 -3.84
CA PRO A 61 -10.81 -10.37 -4.55
C PRO A 61 -9.37 -10.54 -5.06
N ALA A 62 -8.87 -11.79 -5.06
CA ALA A 62 -7.50 -12.12 -5.47
C ALA A 62 -7.18 -11.73 -6.93
N GLU A 63 -8.17 -11.83 -7.82
CA GLU A 63 -8.09 -11.39 -9.21
C GLU A 63 -7.69 -9.91 -9.37
N HIS A 64 -7.96 -9.07 -8.36
CA HIS A 64 -7.61 -7.67 -8.40
C HIS A 64 -6.13 -7.42 -8.05
N ARG A 65 -5.38 -8.37 -7.48
CA ARG A 65 -3.95 -8.18 -7.15
C ARG A 65 -3.67 -6.83 -6.47
N MET A 66 -4.58 -6.47 -5.55
CA MET A 66 -4.48 -5.28 -4.75
C MET A 66 -4.07 -5.68 -3.35
N PHE A 67 -3.07 -5.00 -2.82
CA PHE A 67 -2.48 -5.31 -1.54
C PHE A 67 -2.44 -4.04 -0.69
N ARG A 68 -2.40 -4.23 0.62
CA ARG A 68 -2.09 -3.20 1.59
C ARG A 68 -0.80 -3.61 2.26
N CYS A 69 0.13 -2.66 2.36
CA CYS A 69 1.35 -2.82 3.14
C CYS A 69 1.40 -1.73 4.22
N VAL A 70 1.59 -2.15 5.47
CA VAL A 70 1.90 -1.24 6.57
C VAL A 70 3.38 -1.39 6.89
N ALA A 71 4.16 -0.37 6.56
CA ALA A 71 5.58 -0.29 6.88
C ALA A 71 5.75 0.31 8.28
N ARG A 72 6.29 -0.47 9.22
CA ARG A 72 6.48 -0.11 10.63
C ARG A 72 7.91 0.31 10.86
N TYR A 73 8.12 1.46 11.49
CA TYR A 73 9.44 2.01 11.80
C TYR A 73 9.54 2.36 13.28
N GLY A 74 10.65 2.01 13.92
CA GLY A 74 11.03 2.50 15.23
C GLY A 74 11.68 3.88 15.13
N TYR A 75 11.91 4.53 16.29
CA TYR A 75 12.48 5.88 16.33
C TYR A 75 13.99 5.93 15.97
N THR A 76 14.67 4.79 15.93
CA THR A 76 16.07 4.70 15.45
C THR A 76 16.19 4.04 14.08
N ASP A 77 15.07 3.64 13.47
CA ASP A 77 15.10 3.02 12.15
C ASP A 77 15.45 4.06 11.08
N GLN A 78 16.47 3.74 10.29
CA GLN A 78 16.80 4.53 9.12
C GLN A 78 15.87 4.12 7.97
N ILE A 79 15.29 5.11 7.32
CA ILE A 79 14.49 4.89 6.11
C ILE A 79 15.50 4.64 4.98
N GLU A 80 15.47 3.43 4.42
CA GLU A 80 16.36 2.97 3.35
C GLU A 80 16.32 3.88 2.13
N GLY A 81 17.32 3.77 1.25
CA GLY A 81 17.29 4.44 -0.05
C GLY A 81 16.10 3.99 -0.90
N THR A 82 15.77 4.79 -1.91
CA THR A 82 14.57 4.61 -2.74
C THR A 82 14.46 3.24 -3.41
N LYS A 83 15.59 2.74 -3.93
CA LYS A 83 15.69 1.46 -4.63
C LYS A 83 15.69 0.26 -3.69
N GLU A 84 16.27 0.43 -2.51
CA GLU A 84 16.33 -0.61 -1.49
C GLU A 84 14.94 -0.84 -0.91
N PHE A 85 14.22 0.24 -0.61
CA PHE A 85 12.85 0.18 -0.13
C PHE A 85 11.93 -0.60 -1.08
N SER A 86 11.97 -0.28 -2.38
CA SER A 86 11.11 -0.97 -3.35
C SER A 86 11.47 -2.45 -3.47
N ALA A 87 12.76 -2.81 -3.47
CA ALA A 87 13.19 -4.19 -3.49
C ALA A 87 12.67 -4.98 -2.27
N PHE A 88 12.86 -4.44 -1.06
CA PHE A 88 12.36 -5.07 0.17
C PHE A 88 10.84 -5.19 0.20
N LEU A 89 10.13 -4.19 -0.32
CA LEU A 89 8.67 -4.23 -0.43
C LEU A 89 8.21 -5.35 -1.36
N ILE A 90 8.81 -5.46 -2.55
CA ILE A 90 8.43 -6.49 -3.53
C ILE A 90 8.79 -7.88 -3.00
N GLU A 91 9.96 -8.04 -2.37
CA GLU A 91 10.34 -9.29 -1.74
C GLU A 91 9.36 -9.70 -0.63
N GLY A 92 9.00 -8.78 0.26
CA GLY A 92 7.99 -9.00 1.29
C GLY A 92 6.61 -9.34 0.71
N LEU A 93 6.22 -8.73 -0.41
CA LEU A 93 4.98 -9.04 -1.10
C LEU A 93 4.98 -10.48 -1.65
N LYS A 94 6.10 -10.91 -2.25
CA LYS A 94 6.25 -12.28 -2.77
C LYS A 94 6.21 -13.32 -1.65
N LEU A 95 6.82 -13.02 -0.50
CA LEU A 95 6.73 -13.87 0.69
C LEU A 95 5.28 -13.96 1.19
N PHE A 96 4.58 -12.82 1.27
CA PHE A 96 3.17 -12.80 1.65
C PHE A 96 2.28 -13.67 0.73
N VAL A 97 2.44 -13.56 -0.59
CA VAL A 97 1.67 -14.37 -1.56
C VAL A 97 1.93 -15.86 -1.38
N HIS A 98 3.18 -16.25 -1.10
CA HIS A 98 3.52 -17.64 -0.81
C HIS A 98 2.85 -18.15 0.46
N ASP A 99 2.96 -17.38 1.55
CA ASP A 99 2.43 -17.75 2.84
C ASP A 99 0.89 -17.81 2.80
N GLU A 100 0.23 -16.85 2.15
CA GLU A 100 -1.22 -16.83 1.96
C GLU A 100 -1.74 -18.10 1.27
N ALA A 101 -1.01 -18.59 0.26
CA ALA A 101 -1.35 -19.85 -0.40
C ALA A 101 -1.18 -21.06 0.51
N ALA A 102 -0.14 -21.07 1.35
CA ALA A 102 0.13 -22.12 2.34
C ALA A 102 -0.85 -22.12 3.54
N PHE A 103 -1.44 -20.98 3.87
CA PHE A 103 -2.50 -20.87 4.88
C PHE A 103 -3.88 -21.23 4.30
N SER A 104 -4.14 -20.94 3.03
CA SER A 104 -5.40 -21.26 2.36
C SER A 104 -5.67 -22.78 2.26
N CYS A 105 -4.65 -23.63 2.41
CA CYS A 105 -4.81 -25.08 2.48
C CYS A 105 -5.28 -25.60 3.85
N GLN A 106 -5.24 -24.79 4.91
CA GLN A 106 -5.50 -25.24 6.29
C GLN A 106 -6.95 -24.99 6.77
N HIS A 107 -7.78 -24.33 5.96
CA HIS A 107 -9.12 -23.88 6.41
C HIS A 107 -10.28 -24.85 6.14
N THR A 108 -9.97 -26.08 5.76
CA THR A 108 -10.93 -27.18 5.75
C THR A 108 -10.40 -28.20 6.73
N ASP A 109 -10.94 -28.21 7.95
CA ASP A 109 -11.14 -29.41 8.79
C ASP A 109 -11.50 -29.01 10.22
N ASP A 110 -12.80 -28.96 10.49
CA ASP A 110 -13.32 -29.26 11.83
C ASP A 110 -14.50 -30.21 11.64
N GLY A 111 -14.20 -31.50 11.44
CA GLY A 111 -15.17 -32.57 11.19
C GLY A 111 -14.56 -33.72 10.40
N GLY A 112 -13.96 -34.69 11.09
CA GLY A 112 -13.00 -35.65 10.55
C GLY A 112 -13.54 -36.71 9.59
N ASP A 113 -12.62 -37.28 8.80
CA ASP A 113 -12.43 -38.74 8.65
C ASP A 113 -11.05 -39.03 8.02
N ASN A 114 -10.37 -40.06 8.52
CA ASN A 114 -9.01 -40.43 8.12
C ASN A 114 -9.02 -41.15 6.76
N ASN A 115 -8.72 -40.45 5.66
CA ASN A 115 -8.13 -41.05 4.43
C ASN A 115 -7.69 -40.07 3.31
N ASN A 116 -7.39 -38.78 3.58
CA ASN A 116 -7.21 -37.75 2.53
C ASN A 116 -5.78 -37.19 2.33
N ASN A 117 -4.72 -37.86 2.77
CA ASN A 117 -3.34 -37.32 2.62
C ASN A 117 -2.95 -37.03 1.14
N ASP A 118 -3.35 -37.87 0.18
CA ASP A 118 -3.04 -37.66 -1.25
C ASP A 118 -3.76 -36.44 -1.84
N ASN A 119 -4.97 -36.13 -1.37
CA ASN A 119 -5.74 -34.98 -1.82
C ASN A 119 -5.20 -33.66 -1.25
N ASP A 120 -4.71 -33.68 0.00
CA ASP A 120 -4.12 -32.51 0.63
C ASP A 120 -2.76 -32.16 0.01
N ASP A 121 -1.95 -33.16 -0.34
CA ASP A 121 -0.69 -32.94 -1.06
C ASP A 121 -0.95 -32.40 -2.48
N ALA A 122 -1.93 -32.93 -3.20
CA ALA A 122 -2.32 -32.40 -4.50
C ALA A 122 -2.82 -30.94 -4.42
N ARG A 123 -3.63 -30.62 -3.40
CA ARG A 123 -4.14 -29.25 -3.18
C ARG A 123 -3.04 -28.27 -2.80
N ARG A 124 -2.08 -28.70 -1.97
CA ARG A 124 -0.89 -27.92 -1.61
C ARG A 124 0.01 -27.65 -2.81
N VAL A 125 0.25 -28.66 -3.66
CA VAL A 125 1.01 -28.50 -4.90
C VAL A 125 0.32 -27.54 -5.85
N ALA A 126 -1.01 -27.63 -5.99
CA ALA A 126 -1.79 -26.70 -6.80
C ALA A 126 -1.73 -25.25 -6.27
N GLN A 127 -1.88 -25.05 -4.96
CA GLN A 127 -1.80 -23.72 -4.34
C GLN A 127 -0.39 -23.13 -4.41
N ALA A 128 0.65 -23.95 -4.22
CA ALA A 128 2.04 -23.52 -4.41
C ALA A 128 2.29 -23.10 -5.88
N ALA A 129 1.77 -23.85 -6.85
CA ALA A 129 1.90 -23.49 -8.26
C ALA A 129 1.21 -22.15 -8.59
N VAL A 130 0.02 -21.90 -8.05
CA VAL A 130 -0.70 -20.62 -8.21
C VAL A 130 0.08 -19.47 -7.58
N ALA A 131 0.65 -19.67 -6.39
CA ALA A 131 1.47 -18.65 -5.73
C ALA A 131 2.75 -18.33 -6.53
N GLU A 132 3.42 -19.35 -7.08
CA GLU A 132 4.59 -19.18 -7.94
C GLU A 132 4.24 -18.44 -9.25
N GLU A 133 3.08 -18.70 -9.84
CA GLU A 133 2.59 -17.94 -10.99
C GLU A 133 2.33 -16.47 -10.63
N GLU A 134 1.68 -16.20 -9.49
CA GLU A 134 1.43 -14.83 -9.03
C GLU A 134 2.74 -14.07 -8.71
N LYS A 135 3.75 -14.75 -8.13
CA LYS A 135 5.08 -14.16 -7.93
C LYS A 135 5.75 -13.79 -9.25
N ARG A 136 5.72 -14.68 -10.25
CA ARG A 136 6.26 -14.41 -11.59
C ARG A 136 5.54 -13.24 -12.26
N PHE A 137 4.22 -13.16 -12.08
CA PHE A 137 3.44 -12.02 -12.55
C PHE A 137 3.89 -10.73 -11.88
N ILE A 138 4.09 -10.72 -10.57
CA ILE A 138 4.59 -9.54 -9.84
C ILE A 138 5.96 -9.13 -10.37
N ASP A 139 6.90 -10.06 -10.54
CA ASP A 139 8.24 -9.77 -11.05
C ASP A 139 8.18 -9.16 -12.47
N ALA A 140 7.36 -9.72 -13.36
CA ALA A 140 7.16 -9.17 -14.70
C ALA A 140 6.58 -7.75 -14.69
N GLU A 141 5.64 -7.45 -13.78
CA GLU A 141 5.08 -6.10 -13.66
C GLU A 141 6.04 -5.11 -13.00
N VAL A 142 6.94 -5.57 -12.12
CA VAL A 142 8.02 -4.74 -11.56
C VAL A 142 9.01 -4.33 -12.65
N GLU A 143 9.37 -5.23 -13.57
CA GLU A 143 10.25 -4.93 -14.71
C GLU A 143 9.66 -3.86 -15.65
N ARG A 144 8.33 -3.75 -15.72
CA ARG A 144 7.64 -2.72 -16.49
C ARG A 144 7.67 -1.34 -15.82
N GLY A 145 8.06 -1.28 -14.56
CA GLY A 145 8.23 -0.05 -13.80
C GLY A 145 7.31 0.06 -12.58
N VAL A 146 7.79 0.84 -11.61
CA VAL A 146 7.07 1.14 -10.36
C VAL A 146 6.73 2.62 -10.34
N VAL A 147 5.46 2.94 -10.16
CA VAL A 147 4.96 4.32 -10.07
C VAL A 147 4.51 4.59 -8.64
N TYR A 148 4.99 5.68 -8.06
CA TYR A 148 4.65 6.10 -6.72
C TYR A 148 3.60 7.20 -6.77
N LEU A 149 2.43 6.93 -6.20
CA LEU A 149 1.31 7.85 -6.09
C LEU A 149 1.30 8.41 -4.66
N MET A 150 1.37 9.73 -4.53
CA MET A 150 1.26 10.41 -3.24
C MET A 150 -0.02 11.21 -3.19
N GLY A 151 -0.95 10.81 -2.33
CA GLY A 151 -2.16 11.57 -2.09
C GLY A 151 -1.89 12.78 -1.20
N GLU A 152 -2.16 13.98 -1.69
CA GLU A 152 -2.16 15.20 -0.89
C GLU A 152 -3.62 15.69 -0.79
N ALA A 153 -4.23 15.57 0.38
CA ALA A 153 -5.46 16.31 0.63
C ALA A 153 -5.09 17.79 0.80
N GLU A 154 -5.82 18.74 0.25
CA GLU A 154 -5.71 20.17 0.55
C GLU A 154 -7.07 20.67 1.03
N VAL A 155 -7.08 21.68 1.88
CA VAL A 155 -8.31 22.25 2.43
C VAL A 155 -8.35 23.71 2.03
N ALA A 156 -9.46 24.14 1.43
CA ALA A 156 -9.70 25.52 1.03
C ALA A 156 -11.03 26.02 1.61
N ALA A 157 -11.13 27.31 1.87
CA ALA A 157 -12.40 27.92 2.29
C ALA A 157 -13.39 27.99 1.11
N ALA A 158 -14.63 27.55 1.33
CA ALA A 158 -15.66 27.57 0.29
C ALA A 158 -16.00 29.00 -0.19
N PRO A 159 -16.43 29.18 -1.46
CA PRO A 159 -16.91 30.47 -1.98
C PRO A 159 -18.07 31.01 -1.12
N GLY A 160 -17.90 32.22 -0.56
CA GLY A 160 -18.87 32.83 0.36
C GLY A 160 -18.55 32.66 1.86
N SER A 161 -17.43 32.03 2.20
CA SER A 161 -16.93 31.97 3.58
C SER A 161 -16.61 33.36 4.15
N SER A 162 -16.89 33.56 5.45
CA SER A 162 -16.56 34.80 6.14
C SER A 162 -15.05 35.08 6.10
N VAL A 163 -14.67 36.36 6.16
CA VAL A 163 -13.27 36.80 6.08
C VAL A 163 -12.41 36.08 7.13
N LEU A 164 -12.92 35.93 8.36
CA LEU A 164 -12.23 35.20 9.42
C LEU A 164 -12.04 33.71 9.07
N LYS A 165 -13.09 33.04 8.59
CA LYS A 165 -12.99 31.62 8.16
C LYS A 165 -11.98 31.45 7.04
N ARG A 166 -11.95 32.36 6.06
CA ARG A 166 -10.99 32.33 4.96
C ARG A 166 -9.54 32.51 5.45
N ILE A 167 -9.31 33.39 6.42
CA ILE A 167 -7.97 33.57 7.04
C ILE A 167 -7.57 32.30 7.80
N VAL A 168 -8.46 31.76 8.63
CA VAL A 168 -8.15 30.56 9.42
C VAL A 168 -7.86 29.36 8.52
N VAL A 169 -8.70 29.10 7.52
CA VAL A 169 -8.56 27.92 6.65
C VAL A 169 -7.39 28.07 5.67
N ASN A 170 -7.31 29.16 4.91
CA ASN A 170 -6.32 29.28 3.85
C ASN A 170 -4.91 29.60 4.37
N TYR A 171 -4.80 30.30 5.50
CA TYR A 171 -3.50 30.68 6.08
C TYR A 171 -3.15 29.85 7.31
N VAL A 172 -3.93 29.94 8.40
CA VAL A 172 -3.52 29.38 9.70
C VAL A 172 -3.43 27.86 9.63
N TYR A 173 -4.47 27.20 9.12
CA TYR A 173 -4.50 25.74 8.97
C TYR A 173 -3.42 25.25 8.00
N THR A 174 -3.29 25.89 6.83
CA THR A 174 -2.23 25.56 5.85
C THR A 174 -0.84 25.72 6.45
N PHE A 175 -0.59 26.78 7.22
CA PHE A 175 0.69 27.02 7.88
C PHE A 175 0.97 25.95 8.94
N LEU A 176 0.04 25.70 9.86
CA LEU A 176 0.20 24.65 10.88
C LEU A 176 0.46 23.29 10.24
N ARG A 177 -0.29 22.96 9.20
CA ARG A 177 -0.14 21.70 8.48
C ARG A 177 1.21 21.58 7.78
N LYS A 178 1.69 22.62 7.09
CA LYS A 178 3.01 22.61 6.46
C LYS A 178 4.12 22.42 7.49
N ASN A 179 4.03 23.11 8.63
CA ASN A 179 5.04 23.00 9.68
C ASN A 179 5.00 21.66 10.46
N LEU A 180 3.84 21.01 10.57
CA LEU A 180 3.68 19.76 11.35
C LEU A 180 3.74 18.48 10.50
N SER A 181 3.41 18.54 9.21
CA SER A 181 3.31 17.36 8.34
C SER A 181 4.62 17.05 7.62
N GLU A 182 5.51 18.02 7.41
CA GLU A 182 6.80 17.78 6.72
C GLU A 182 7.70 16.77 7.43
N SER A 183 7.59 16.62 8.76
CA SER A 183 8.35 15.64 9.54
C SER A 183 7.98 14.18 9.27
N HIS A 184 6.86 13.91 8.61
CA HIS A 184 6.44 12.55 8.21
C HIS A 184 6.70 12.22 6.73
N LYS A 185 7.20 13.17 5.92
CA LYS A 185 7.45 13.00 4.48
C LYS A 185 8.87 12.55 4.13
N ALA A 186 9.62 11.99 5.08
CA ALA A 186 10.97 11.45 4.86
C ALA A 186 10.96 10.09 4.14
N LEU A 187 10.07 9.93 3.17
CA LEU A 187 10.06 8.77 2.33
C LEU A 187 11.08 8.96 1.23
N SER A 188 12.06 8.05 1.17
CA SER A 188 12.98 7.90 0.06
C SER A 188 12.20 7.46 -1.18
N ILE A 189 11.44 8.36 -1.81
CA ILE A 189 10.75 8.09 -3.09
C ILE A 189 11.52 8.77 -4.23
N PRO A 190 11.83 8.07 -5.34
CA PRO A 190 12.44 8.68 -6.50
C PRO A 190 11.52 9.78 -7.05
N LYS A 191 12.02 11.02 -7.15
CA LYS A 191 11.21 12.17 -7.58
C LYS A 191 10.76 12.05 -9.05
N ASP A 192 11.50 11.32 -9.86
CA ASP A 192 11.24 10.99 -11.26
C ASP A 192 10.07 10.01 -11.45
N GLN A 193 9.74 9.23 -10.42
CA GLN A 193 8.68 8.21 -10.44
C GLN A 193 7.49 8.57 -9.55
N LEU A 194 7.50 9.77 -8.98
CA LEU A 194 6.50 10.28 -8.04
C LEU A 194 5.43 11.09 -8.77
N LEU A 195 4.20 10.57 -8.78
CA LEU A 195 3.00 11.30 -9.15
C LEU A 195 2.31 11.83 -7.89
N LYS A 196 2.26 13.15 -7.72
CA LYS A 196 1.48 13.79 -6.65
C LYS A 196 0.04 14.01 -7.11
N VAL A 197 -0.92 13.51 -6.35
CA VAL A 197 -2.34 13.65 -6.61
C VAL A 197 -2.95 14.49 -5.51
N GLY A 198 -3.31 15.73 -5.84
CA GLY A 198 -3.95 16.68 -4.94
C GLY A 198 -5.48 16.57 -4.98
N ILE A 199 -6.15 16.52 -3.82
CA ILE A 199 -7.61 16.71 -3.71
C ILE A 199 -7.88 17.90 -2.81
N THR A 200 -8.51 18.93 -3.37
CA THR A 200 -8.95 20.10 -2.60
C THR A 200 -10.36 19.88 -2.05
N TYR A 201 -10.50 19.95 -0.74
CA TYR A 201 -11.77 19.95 -0.03
C TYR A 201 -12.16 21.39 0.29
N GLU A 202 -13.32 21.83 -0.17
CA GLU A 202 -13.87 23.14 0.18
C GLU A 202 -14.72 23.01 1.45
N ILE A 203 -14.41 23.81 2.48
CA ILE A 203 -15.15 23.82 3.75
C ILE A 203 -15.64 25.20 4.14
#